data_AF-A0A435BAD5-F1
#
_entry.id   AF-A0A435BAD5-F1
#
_cell.length_a   1.000
_cell.length_b   1.000
_cell.length_c   1.000
_cell.angle_alpha   90.00
_cell.angle_beta   90.00
_cell.angle_gamma   90.00
#
_symmetry.space_group_name_H-M   'P 1'
#
loop_
_entity.id
_entity.type
_entity.pdbx_description
1 polymer ?
#
loop_
_entity_poly.entity_id
_entity_poly.type
_entity_poly.pdbx_seq_one_letter_code
_entity_poly.pdbx_strand_id
1 'polypeptide(L)'
;MADAHAKPQHDYHLVDPSPWPFLGSVGALVTAIGGVCLMQYLKAGSFPIFGHNIANPWLFFIGLLIVIYTMFAWWSDTIKEAHEGHHTRVVSLHLRYGMIMFIASEVMFFVAWFWAFFDASLFPGETQQYARTAFTGGVWPPKGMEVLDPF
;
A
#
# COMPACT_ATOMS: atom_id res chain seq x y z
N MET A 1 -27.55 40.21 -6.14
CA MET A 1 -26.14 40.64 -6.18
C MET A 1 -25.64 40.66 -4.73
N ALA A 2 -25.40 39.48 -4.16
CA ALA A 2 -24.96 39.34 -2.77
C ALA A 2 -23.55 38.74 -2.83
N ASP A 3 -22.60 39.57 -2.42
CA ASP A 3 -21.21 39.31 -2.06
C ASP A 3 -20.55 38.05 -2.64
N ALA A 4 -19.80 38.28 -3.72
CA ALA A 4 -18.71 37.42 -4.12
C ALA A 4 -17.81 37.18 -2.89
N HIS A 5 -17.78 35.93 -2.42
CA HIS A 5 -16.83 35.49 -1.40
C HIS A 5 -15.45 36.00 -1.79
N ALA A 6 -14.89 36.89 -0.95
CA ALA A 6 -13.58 37.47 -1.20
C ALA A 6 -12.58 36.34 -1.48
N LYS A 7 -11.87 36.44 -2.61
CA LYS A 7 -10.84 35.47 -2.98
C LYS A 7 -9.90 35.30 -1.77
N PRO A 8 -9.65 34.07 -1.28
CA PRO A 8 -8.78 33.87 -0.13
C PRO A 8 -7.45 34.61 -0.36
N GLN A 9 -6.97 35.35 0.65
CA GLN A 9 -5.69 36.08 0.57
C GLN A 9 -4.47 35.13 0.71
N HIS A 10 -4.56 33.93 0.14
CA HIS A 10 -3.51 32.93 0.15
C HIS A 10 -3.52 32.10 -1.14
N ASP A 11 -2.35 31.66 -1.56
CA ASP A 11 -2.17 30.88 -2.79
C ASP A 11 -2.37 29.36 -2.59
N TYR A 12 -2.84 28.93 -1.41
CA TYR A 12 -3.16 27.53 -1.12
C TYR A 12 -4.50 27.11 -1.74
N HIS A 13 -4.54 25.87 -2.23
CA HIS A 13 -5.75 25.24 -2.75
C HIS A 13 -6.63 24.76 -1.59
N LEU A 14 -7.86 25.28 -1.52
CA LEU A 14 -8.92 24.75 -0.68
C LEU A 14 -9.72 23.74 -1.50
N VAL A 15 -9.66 22.47 -1.12
CA VAL A 15 -10.30 21.37 -1.85
C VAL A 15 -11.75 21.23 -1.37
N ASP A 16 -12.67 21.07 -2.32
CA ASP A 16 -14.08 20.81 -2.02
C ASP A 16 -14.29 19.43 -1.39
N PRO A 17 -15.38 19.20 -0.64
CA PRO A 17 -15.66 17.90 -0.05
C PRO A 17 -15.70 16.78 -1.10
N SER A 18 -14.86 15.78 -0.93
CA SER A 18 -14.72 14.65 -1.86
C SER A 18 -15.16 13.32 -1.22
N PRO A 19 -15.89 12.45 -1.95
CA PRO A 19 -16.29 11.14 -1.45
C PRO A 19 -15.16 10.08 -1.52
N TRP A 20 -14.09 10.34 -2.28
CA TRP A 20 -13.04 9.36 -2.58
C TRP A 20 -12.31 8.81 -1.34
N PRO A 21 -11.96 9.61 -0.31
CA PRO A 21 -11.33 9.09 0.90
C PRO A 21 -12.17 8.02 1.61
N PHE A 22 -13.48 8.23 1.68
CA PHE A 22 -14.40 7.30 2.33
C PHE A 22 -14.55 6.01 1.51
N LEU A 23 -14.79 6.14 0.20
CA LEU A 23 -14.93 4.99 -0.69
C LEU A 23 -13.66 4.14 -0.72
N GLY A 24 -12.49 4.79 -0.77
CA GLY A 24 -11.19 4.13 -0.71
C GLY A 24 -10.96 3.38 0.60
N SER A 25 -11.37 3.95 1.73
CA SER A 25 -11.26 3.30 3.05
C SER A 25 -12.15 2.06 3.15
N VAL A 26 -13.39 2.13 2.65
CA VAL A 26 -14.30 0.97 2.60
C VAL A 26 -13.74 -0.10 1.65
N GLY A 27 -13.27 0.29 0.47
CA GLY A 27 -12.63 -0.60 -0.49
C GLY A 27 -11.40 -1.32 0.08
N ALA A 28 -10.54 -0.58 0.80
CA ALA A 28 -9.36 -1.13 1.46
C ALA A 28 -9.74 -2.14 2.56
N LEU A 29 -10.77 -1.84 3.36
CA LEU A 29 -11.27 -2.76 4.39
C LEU A 29 -11.79 -4.06 3.77
N VAL A 30 -12.61 -3.96 2.72
CA VAL A 30 -13.13 -5.12 1.99
C VAL A 30 -11.99 -5.93 1.36
N THR A 31 -10.98 -5.26 0.82
CA THR A 31 -9.78 -5.90 0.25
C THR A 31 -8.99 -6.65 1.33
N ALA A 32 -8.79 -6.06 2.51
CA ALA A 32 -8.05 -6.68 3.60
C ALA A 32 -8.76 -7.95 4.12
N ILE A 33 -10.06 -7.86 4.39
CA ILE A 33 -10.87 -9.02 4.79
C ILE A 33 -10.91 -10.07 3.67
N GLY A 34 -11.10 -9.63 2.43
CA GLY A 34 -11.08 -10.49 1.26
C GLY A 34 -9.74 -11.20 1.07
N GLY A 35 -8.62 -10.55 1.36
CA GLY A 35 -7.28 -11.13 1.29
C GLY A 35 -7.09 -12.27 2.29
N VAL A 36 -7.59 -12.10 3.52
CA VAL A 36 -7.63 -13.19 4.51
C VAL A 36 -8.51 -14.34 4.03
N CYS A 37 -9.69 -14.04 3.48
CA CYS A 37 -10.59 -15.05 2.93
C CYS A 37 -9.95 -15.82 1.75
N LEU A 38 -9.22 -15.13 0.88
CA LEU A 38 -8.48 -15.73 -0.23
C LEU A 38 -7.38 -16.66 0.29
N MET A 39 -6.57 -16.24 1.26
CA MET A 39 -5.53 -17.10 1.84
C MET A 39 -6.12 -18.34 2.51
N GLN A 40 -7.25 -18.22 3.22
CA GLN A 40 -7.92 -19.37 3.82
C GLN A 40 -8.51 -20.29 2.76
N TYR A 41 -9.11 -19.74 1.72
CA TYR A 41 -9.61 -20.52 0.59
C TYR A 41 -8.48 -21.34 -0.08
N LEU A 42 -7.31 -20.72 -0.33
CA LEU A 42 -6.14 -21.40 -0.92
C LEU A 42 -5.58 -22.52 -0.03
N LYS A 43 -5.76 -22.43 1.29
CA LYS A 43 -5.39 -23.47 2.26
C LYS A 43 -6.47 -24.54 2.45
N ALA A 44 -7.56 -24.50 1.68
CA ALA A 44 -8.77 -25.31 1.88
C ALA A 44 -9.36 -25.18 3.31
N GLY A 45 -9.12 -24.03 3.96
CA GLY A 45 -9.64 -23.71 5.28
C GLY A 45 -11.04 -23.11 5.23
N SER A 46 -11.64 -22.93 6.40
CA SER A 46 -12.90 -22.20 6.57
C SER A 46 -12.66 -20.90 7.32
N PHE A 47 -13.44 -19.87 6.99
CA PHE A 47 -13.45 -18.60 7.72
C PHE A 47 -14.89 -18.29 8.13
N PRO A 48 -15.35 -18.81 9.28
CA PRO A 48 -16.71 -18.60 9.74
C PRO A 48 -16.85 -17.20 10.35
N ILE A 49 -17.74 -16.39 9.78
CA ILE A 49 -18.22 -15.14 10.36
C ILE A 49 -19.73 -15.29 10.60
N PHE A 50 -20.19 -15.00 11.82
CA PHE A 50 -21.61 -15.14 12.23
C PHE A 50 -22.24 -16.50 11.86
N GLY A 51 -21.46 -17.59 11.89
CA GLY A 51 -21.92 -18.94 11.57
C GLY A 51 -21.90 -19.30 10.08
N HIS A 52 -21.55 -18.37 9.19
CA HIS A 52 -21.44 -18.62 7.74
C HIS A 52 -19.99 -18.61 7.29
N ASN A 53 -19.61 -19.60 6.47
CA ASN A 53 -18.28 -19.62 5.85
C ASN A 53 -18.24 -18.63 4.69
N ILE A 54 -17.42 -17.60 4.84
CA ILE A 54 -17.23 -16.56 3.81
C ILE A 54 -15.89 -16.70 3.09
N ALA A 55 -15.17 -17.81 3.29
CA ALA A 55 -13.90 -18.09 2.62
C ALA A 55 -14.11 -18.24 1.10
N ASN A 56 -14.12 -17.11 0.42
CA ASN A 56 -14.37 -17.00 -1.01
C ASN A 56 -13.41 -15.95 -1.61
N PRO A 57 -12.74 -16.26 -2.73
CA PRO A 57 -11.83 -15.33 -3.40
C PRO A 57 -12.52 -14.05 -3.92
N TRP A 58 -13.82 -14.09 -4.25
CA TRP A 58 -14.52 -12.96 -4.89
C TRP A 58 -14.52 -11.69 -4.05
N LEU A 59 -14.53 -11.82 -2.72
CA LEU A 59 -14.55 -10.66 -1.82
C LEU A 59 -13.28 -9.80 -1.98
N PHE A 60 -12.12 -10.43 -2.17
CA PHE A 60 -10.86 -9.74 -2.43
C PHE A 60 -10.92 -8.94 -3.73
N PHE A 61 -11.37 -9.58 -4.82
CA PHE A 61 -11.42 -8.94 -6.14
C PHE A 61 -12.42 -7.78 -6.19
N ILE A 62 -13.56 -7.90 -5.51
CA ILE A 62 -14.53 -6.80 -5.39
C ILE A 62 -13.90 -5.61 -4.65
N GLY A 63 -13.25 -5.86 -3.51
CA GLY A 63 -12.53 -4.81 -2.78
C GLY A 63 -11.45 -4.14 -3.63
N LEU A 64 -10.65 -4.95 -4.34
CA LEU A 64 -9.57 -4.46 -5.21
C LEU A 64 -10.11 -3.58 -6.34
N LEU A 65 -11.23 -3.98 -6.98
CA LEU A 65 -11.88 -3.18 -8.01
C LEU A 65 -12.36 -1.83 -7.48
N ILE A 66 -12.91 -1.78 -6.26
CA ILE A 66 -13.34 -0.52 -5.61
C ILE A 66 -12.12 0.39 -5.37
N VAL A 67 -11.00 -0.17 -4.88
CA VAL A 67 -9.76 0.60 -4.64
C VAL A 67 -9.22 1.17 -5.95
N ILE A 68 -9.08 0.33 -6.99
CA ILE A 68 -8.57 0.76 -8.30
C ILE A 68 -9.48 1.84 -8.90
N TYR A 69 -10.80 1.65 -8.84
CA TYR A 69 -11.75 2.66 -9.31
C TYR A 69 -11.61 3.97 -8.55
N THR A 70 -11.48 3.92 -7.22
CA THR A 70 -11.29 5.11 -6.39
C THR A 70 -9.99 5.84 -6.75
N MET A 71 -8.88 5.11 -6.93
CA MET A 71 -7.61 5.72 -7.34
C MET A 71 -7.72 6.41 -8.70
N PHE A 72 -8.33 5.74 -9.69
CA PHE A 72 -8.54 6.30 -11.02
C PHE A 72 -9.40 7.57 -10.99
N ALA A 73 -10.54 7.51 -10.30
CA ALA A 73 -11.45 8.65 -10.21
C ALA A 73 -10.81 9.83 -9.45
N TRP A 74 -10.13 9.56 -8.34
CA TRP A 74 -9.47 10.59 -7.54
C TRP A 74 -8.33 11.27 -8.32
N TRP A 75 -7.46 10.51 -8.99
CA TRP A 75 -6.42 11.10 -9.81
C TRP A 75 -6.99 11.86 -11.01
N SER A 76 -8.09 11.39 -11.61
CA SER A 76 -8.79 12.15 -12.64
C SER A 76 -9.25 13.51 -12.14
N ASP A 77 -9.74 13.60 -10.91
CA ASP A 77 -10.18 14.88 -10.32
C ASP A 77 -8.99 15.79 -10.02
N THR A 78 -7.87 15.26 -9.51
CA THR A 78 -6.62 16.04 -9.37
C THR A 78 -6.12 16.62 -10.70
N ILE A 79 -6.28 15.89 -11.81
CA ILE A 79 -5.94 16.40 -13.15
C ILE A 79 -6.91 17.51 -13.58
N LYS A 80 -8.20 17.40 -13.29
CA LYS A 80 -9.19 18.47 -13.58
C LYS A 80 -8.87 19.73 -12.78
N GLU A 81 -8.63 19.59 -11.48
CA GLU A 81 -8.24 20.70 -10.58
C GLU A 81 -6.98 21.42 -11.09
N ALA A 82 -6.02 20.67 -11.64
CA ALA A 82 -4.84 21.25 -12.27
C ALA A 82 -5.19 22.14 -13.48
N HIS A 83 -6.08 21.67 -14.36
CA HIS A 83 -6.52 22.41 -15.55
C HIS A 83 -7.40 23.61 -15.23
N GLU A 84 -8.14 23.58 -14.12
CA GLU A 84 -8.94 24.71 -13.61
C GLU A 84 -8.06 25.81 -12.97
N GLY A 85 -6.75 25.57 -12.83
CA GLY A 85 -5.78 26.54 -12.36
C GLY A 85 -5.56 26.54 -10.85
N HIS A 86 -6.02 25.52 -10.13
CA HIS A 86 -5.84 25.40 -8.68
C HIS A 86 -4.38 25.08 -8.28
N HIS A 87 -3.56 24.60 -9.22
CA HIS A 87 -2.16 24.28 -8.99
C HIS A 87 -1.25 25.52 -9.09
N THR A 88 -1.39 26.44 -8.13
CA THR A 88 -0.48 27.59 -7.99
C THR A 88 0.97 27.14 -7.80
N ARG A 89 1.93 28.08 -7.89
CA ARG A 89 3.36 27.76 -7.67
C ARG A 89 3.61 27.13 -6.30
N VAL A 90 2.92 27.62 -5.26
CA VAL A 90 3.06 27.11 -3.89
C VAL A 90 2.49 25.69 -3.80
N VAL A 91 1.31 25.43 -4.36
CA VAL A 91 0.68 24.10 -4.37
C VAL A 91 1.54 23.10 -5.14
N SER A 92 2.03 23.49 -6.32
CA SER A 92 2.91 22.65 -7.14
C SER A 92 4.22 22.28 -6.43
N LEU A 93 4.79 23.19 -5.63
CA LEU A 93 5.96 22.91 -4.82
C LEU A 93 5.66 21.86 -3.73
N HIS A 94 4.52 21.98 -3.05
CA HIS A 94 4.12 21.01 -2.02
C HIS A 94 3.78 19.64 -2.60
N LEU A 95 3.16 19.56 -3.78
CA LEU A 95 2.95 18.29 -4.48
C LEU A 95 4.28 17.57 -4.78
N ARG A 96 5.33 18.31 -5.17
CA ARG A 96 6.68 17.76 -5.37
C ARG A 96 7.29 17.27 -4.07
N TYR A 97 7.18 18.03 -2.99
CA TYR A 97 7.64 17.57 -1.67
C TYR A 97 6.87 16.34 -1.18
N GLY A 98 5.56 16.27 -1.41
CA GLY A 98 4.76 15.08 -1.13
C GLY A 98 5.30 13.84 -1.86
N MET A 99 5.61 13.97 -3.16
CA MET A 99 6.21 12.87 -3.93
C MET A 99 7.63 12.50 -3.46
N ILE A 100 8.45 13.47 -3.08
CA ILE A 100 9.78 13.20 -2.52
C ILE A 100 9.66 12.42 -1.20
N MET A 101 8.75 12.83 -0.31
CA MET A 101 8.50 12.13 0.96
C MET A 101 7.94 10.73 0.74
N PHE A 102 7.06 10.55 -0.24
CA PHE A 102 6.56 9.23 -0.65
C PHE A 102 7.72 8.32 -1.12
N ILE A 103 8.57 8.80 -2.04
CA ILE A 103 9.75 8.05 -2.50
C ILE A 103 10.71 7.74 -1.34
N ALA A 104 10.93 8.68 -0.42
CA ALA A 104 11.76 8.44 0.76
C ALA A 104 11.16 7.31 1.64
N SER A 105 9.83 7.24 1.77
CA SER A 105 9.18 6.14 2.49
C SER A 105 9.32 4.79 1.77
N GLU A 106 9.31 4.77 0.43
CA GLU A 106 9.58 3.56 -0.36
C GLU A 106 11.02 3.07 -0.17
N VAL A 107 12.00 3.97 -0.10
CA VAL A 107 13.39 3.59 0.24
C VAL A 107 13.46 2.93 1.61
N MET A 108 12.75 3.47 2.61
CA MET A 108 12.69 2.87 3.95
C MET A 108 11.97 1.50 3.96
N PHE A 109 10.96 1.32 3.11
CA PHE A 109 10.35 0.01 2.89
C PHE A 109 11.38 -1.01 2.37
N PHE A 110 12.23 -0.64 1.40
CA PHE A 110 13.34 -1.50 0.94
C PHE A 110 14.39 -1.77 2.02
N VAL A 111 14.68 -0.80 2.89
CA VAL A 111 15.60 -1.00 4.02
C VAL A 111 15.16 -2.17 4.90
N ALA A 112 13.86 -2.34 5.17
CA ALA A 112 13.37 -3.49 5.94
C ALA A 112 13.65 -4.84 5.26
N TRP A 113 13.51 -4.92 3.93
CA TRP A 113 13.82 -6.13 3.17
C TRP A 113 15.32 -6.44 3.13
N PHE A 114 16.15 -5.42 2.88
CA PHE A 114 17.60 -5.57 2.93
C PHE A 114 18.07 -5.97 4.33
N TRP A 115 17.48 -5.40 5.37
CA TRP A 115 17.78 -5.80 6.74
C TRP A 115 17.47 -7.27 6.95
N ALA A 116 16.26 -7.75 6.60
CA ALA A 116 15.92 -9.17 6.73
C ALA A 116 16.88 -10.10 5.95
N PHE A 117 17.31 -9.69 4.76
CA PHE A 117 18.27 -10.44 3.95
C PHE A 117 19.67 -10.47 4.56
N PHE A 118 20.21 -9.31 4.98
CA PHE A 118 21.54 -9.22 5.57
C PHE A 118 21.63 -9.90 6.93
N ASP A 119 20.57 -9.80 7.73
CA ASP A 119 20.47 -10.52 9.00
C ASP A 119 20.54 -12.05 8.78
N ALA A 120 19.76 -12.57 7.83
CA ALA A 120 19.73 -14.00 7.51
C ALA A 120 21.01 -14.52 6.84
N SER A 121 21.68 -13.70 6.02
CA SER A 121 22.87 -14.10 5.25
C SER A 121 24.19 -13.93 6.01
N LEU A 122 24.32 -12.87 6.83
CA LEU A 122 25.53 -12.61 7.62
C LEU A 122 25.55 -13.42 8.93
N PHE A 123 24.39 -13.69 9.53
CA PHE A 123 24.26 -14.42 10.79
C PHE A 123 23.36 -15.67 10.66
N PRO A 124 23.68 -16.62 9.75
CA PRO A 124 22.78 -17.73 9.42
C PRO A 124 22.57 -18.71 10.58
N GLY A 125 23.55 -18.82 11.49
CA GLY A 125 23.52 -19.71 12.66
C GLY A 125 23.19 -19.01 13.98
N GLU A 126 22.53 -17.85 13.94
CA GLU A 126 22.21 -17.08 15.13
C GLU A 126 21.33 -17.85 16.13
N THR A 127 21.69 -17.79 17.41
CA THR A 127 21.03 -18.56 18.49
C THR A 127 19.66 -17.99 18.88
N GLN A 128 19.46 -16.68 18.74
CA GLN A 128 18.16 -16.04 19.01
C GLN A 128 17.09 -16.45 17.97
N GLN A 129 17.51 -16.70 16.73
CA GLN A 129 16.64 -17.11 15.62
C GLN A 129 16.62 -18.64 15.44
N TYR A 130 16.38 -19.38 16.52
CA TYR A 130 16.47 -20.85 16.53
C TYR A 130 15.62 -21.53 15.46
N ALA A 131 14.42 -21.00 15.18
CA ALA A 131 13.51 -21.55 14.16
C ALA A 131 14.08 -21.41 12.74
N ARG A 132 14.74 -20.27 12.44
CA ARG A 132 15.45 -20.05 11.17
C ARG A 132 16.60 -21.03 11.05
N THR A 133 17.46 -21.08 12.06
CA THR A 133 18.66 -21.93 12.06
C THR A 133 18.30 -23.42 11.89
N ALA A 134 17.22 -23.88 12.53
CA ALA A 134 16.71 -25.24 12.37
C ALA A 134 16.23 -25.54 10.94
N PHE A 135 15.62 -24.56 10.26
CA PHE A 135 15.13 -24.71 8.89
C PHE A 135 16.23 -24.59 7.83
N THR A 136 17.12 -23.59 7.95
CA THR A 136 18.18 -23.32 6.96
C THR A 136 19.45 -24.13 7.19
N GLY A 137 19.59 -24.76 8.36
CA GLY A 137 20.78 -25.52 8.74
C GLY A 137 21.97 -24.66 9.17
N GLY A 138 21.74 -23.37 9.48
CA GLY A 138 22.77 -22.47 10.01
C GLY A 138 23.86 -22.04 9.01
N VAL A 139 23.63 -22.24 7.72
CA VAL A 139 24.57 -21.91 6.64
C VAL A 139 23.91 -21.03 5.59
N TRP A 140 24.71 -20.19 4.93
CA TRP A 140 24.27 -19.35 3.82
C TRP A 140 25.16 -19.59 2.59
N PRO A 141 24.59 -19.81 1.39
CA PRO A 141 23.17 -20.07 1.11
C PRO A 141 22.66 -21.33 1.83
N PRO A 142 21.34 -21.44 2.11
CA PRO A 142 20.77 -22.64 2.73
C PRO A 142 21.06 -23.90 1.90
N LYS A 143 21.23 -25.05 2.58
CA LYS A 143 21.55 -26.32 1.90
C LYS A 143 20.46 -26.67 0.88
N GLY A 144 20.87 -27.04 -0.33
CA GLY A 144 19.95 -27.43 -1.42
C GLY A 144 19.42 -26.26 -2.26
N MET A 145 19.86 -25.03 -1.98
CA MET A 145 19.57 -23.87 -2.84
C MET A 145 20.70 -23.64 -3.83
N GLU A 146 20.39 -23.61 -5.12
CA GLU A 146 21.30 -23.12 -6.15
C GLU A 146 21.13 -21.62 -6.32
N VAL A 147 22.23 -20.87 -6.27
CA VAL A 147 22.21 -19.42 -6.49
C VAL A 147 22.26 -19.13 -7.99
N LEU A 148 21.53 -18.08 -8.41
CA LEU A 148 21.59 -17.60 -9.79
C LEU A 148 23.00 -17.07 -10.09
N ASP A 149 23.54 -17.41 -11.26
CA ASP A 149 24.80 -16.85 -11.75
C ASP A 149 24.60 -15.33 -11.99
N PRO A 150 25.42 -14.46 -11.38
CA PRO A 150 25.31 -13.03 -11.57
C PRO A 150 25.95 -12.50 -12.88
N PHE A 151 26.59 -13.36 -13.68
CA PHE A 151 27.30 -12.99 -14.93
C PHE A 151 26.70 -13.62 -16.19
#